data_AF-A0A7C6FSQ8-F1
#
_entry.id   AF-A0A7C6FSQ8-F1
#
_cell.length_a   1.000
_cell.length_b   1.000
_cell.length_c   1.000
_cell.angle_alpha   90.00
_cell.angle_beta   90.00
_cell.angle_gamma   90.00
#
_symmetry.space_group_name_H-M   'P 1'
#
loop_
_entity.id
_entity.type
_entity.pdbx_description
1 polymer ?
#
loop_
_entity_poly.entity_id
_entity_poly.type
_entity_poly.pdbx_seq_one_letter_code
_entity_poly.pdbx_strand_id
1 'polypeptide(L)'
;MKKRLTLLLALIMLLGVVSAQENPEELAPPLTEGELNAFTQMLVHHALSQGAQVQVTEEGNVVEGVGYKLILSDKDLSEDTLLLQATVDDEAVAAGQLIAPRTLIPTQSAGAALASFPNDNPELAGNMHSAVLYIRGQLPQNVYTGKVVRDGQTLTLIEYCAYVQSGDQVDRSGLQFVISEGLIDAIVYFGGDTLSLAQAEQELSDLAKLQETKDYVSHRLAEAAPLTREDLSFAGLDFLDASYEQAVALFNDPVATQVNEDGGEKYFIAQWEGLELTFLDTSESRTLIHLGLSGLGEGPRGVRMGSPLSSLLETLSDTVPEINQTKAVLYGNPEDTSTPFAVFNRYVGNQDVICYVPLPEGGALVTFTLINDLVVSIDCDRVQLD
;
A
#
# COMPACT_ATOMS: atom_id res chain seq x y z
N MET A 1 32.02 -23.68 -51.00
CA MET A 1 31.35 -22.42 -50.57
C MET A 1 30.08 -22.66 -49.76
N LYS A 2 29.15 -23.53 -50.19
CA LYS A 2 27.90 -23.82 -49.45
C LYS A 2 28.12 -24.29 -48.00
N LYS A 3 29.09 -25.19 -47.73
CA LYS A 3 29.37 -25.69 -46.36
C LYS A 3 30.00 -24.67 -45.40
N ARG A 4 30.64 -23.60 -45.91
CA ARG A 4 31.20 -22.52 -45.08
C ARG A 4 30.17 -21.42 -44.77
N LEU A 5 29.19 -21.25 -45.66
CA LEU A 5 28.06 -20.33 -45.44
C LEU A 5 27.09 -20.87 -44.38
N THR A 6 26.86 -22.20 -44.33
CA THR A 6 26.03 -22.83 -43.29
C THR A 6 26.65 -22.74 -41.89
N LEU A 7 27.98 -22.79 -41.80
CA LEU A 7 28.67 -22.65 -40.51
C LEU A 7 28.61 -21.21 -39.97
N LEU A 8 28.67 -20.21 -40.86
CA LEU A 8 28.53 -18.80 -40.50
C LEU A 8 27.08 -18.46 -40.09
N LEU A 9 26.08 -19.03 -40.76
CA LEU A 9 24.67 -18.85 -40.40
C LEU A 9 24.31 -19.53 -39.07
N ALA A 10 24.91 -20.70 -38.77
CA ALA A 10 24.76 -21.36 -37.48
C ALA A 10 25.45 -20.58 -36.35
N LEU A 11 26.60 -19.94 -36.62
CA LEU A 11 27.30 -19.12 -35.63
C LEU A 11 26.57 -17.81 -35.32
N ILE A 12 25.90 -17.21 -36.32
CA ILE A 12 25.07 -16.00 -36.14
C ILE A 12 23.75 -16.33 -35.40
N MET A 13 23.17 -17.52 -35.60
CA MET A 13 22.00 -17.97 -34.84
C MET A 13 22.34 -18.40 -33.40
N LEU A 14 23.60 -18.71 -33.10
CA LEU A 14 24.09 -18.99 -31.73
C LEU A 14 24.50 -17.72 -30.95
N LEU A 15 24.61 -16.56 -31.63
CA LEU A 15 24.90 -15.26 -31.01
C LEU A 15 23.63 -14.44 -30.72
N GLY A 16 22.45 -14.94 -31.11
CA GLY A 16 21.18 -14.20 -31.06
C GLY A 16 20.25 -14.53 -29.90
N VAL A 17 20.66 -15.37 -28.95
CA VAL A 17 19.85 -15.70 -27.76
C VAL A 17 20.74 -15.80 -26.53
N VAL A 18 21.46 -14.71 -26.22
CA VAL A 18 21.57 -14.30 -24.82
C VAL A 18 20.36 -13.42 -24.59
N SER A 19 19.18 -14.05 -24.51
CA SER A 19 18.18 -13.57 -23.57
C SER A 19 18.92 -13.44 -22.26
N ALA A 20 18.93 -12.23 -21.68
CA ALA A 20 19.25 -12.06 -20.28
C ALA A 20 18.50 -13.16 -19.52
N GLN A 21 19.22 -14.22 -19.15
CA GLN A 21 18.80 -15.02 -18.02
C GLN A 21 18.96 -14.04 -16.88
N GLU A 22 17.86 -13.39 -16.55
CA GLU A 22 17.65 -12.74 -15.27
C GLU A 22 18.13 -13.74 -14.23
N ASN A 23 19.28 -13.45 -13.64
CA ASN A 23 19.63 -14.03 -12.36
C ASN A 23 18.47 -13.63 -11.44
N PRO A 24 17.72 -14.57 -10.84
CA PRO A 24 16.56 -14.24 -10.01
C PRO A 24 16.90 -13.50 -8.70
N GLU A 25 18.14 -13.02 -8.54
CA GLU A 25 18.65 -12.44 -7.29
C GLU A 25 19.41 -11.10 -7.49
N GLU A 26 19.47 -10.54 -8.71
CA GLU A 26 19.98 -9.17 -8.85
C GLU A 26 18.83 -8.20 -8.63
N LEU A 27 18.68 -7.74 -7.37
CA LEU A 27 17.71 -6.70 -7.00
C LEU A 27 17.77 -5.56 -8.02
N ALA A 28 16.60 -5.12 -8.52
CA ALA A 28 16.51 -4.01 -9.46
C ALA A 28 17.35 -2.83 -8.92
N PRO A 29 18.17 -2.16 -9.75
CA PRO A 29 19.02 -1.06 -9.27
C PRO A 29 18.14 0.13 -8.85
N PRO A 30 18.59 1.00 -7.93
CA PRO A 30 17.87 2.23 -7.60
C PRO A 30 17.62 3.12 -8.83
N LEU A 31 16.63 4.01 -8.74
CA LEU A 31 16.38 5.03 -9.76
C LEU A 31 17.64 5.89 -9.96
N THR A 32 18.08 6.03 -11.21
CA THR A 32 19.31 6.76 -11.54
C THR A 32 19.04 8.18 -12.03
N GLU A 33 20.00 9.08 -11.84
CA GLU A 33 19.93 10.44 -12.44
C GLU A 33 19.85 10.41 -13.96
N GLY A 34 20.47 9.40 -14.61
CA GLY A 34 20.37 9.20 -16.05
C GLY A 34 18.94 8.91 -16.51
N GLU A 35 18.20 8.08 -15.75
CA GLU A 35 16.78 7.82 -16.00
C GLU A 35 15.92 9.07 -15.80
N LEU A 36 16.18 9.84 -14.73
CA LEU A 36 15.49 11.11 -14.46
C LEU A 36 15.72 12.14 -15.57
N ASN A 37 16.98 12.33 -15.98
CA ASN A 37 17.35 13.26 -17.04
C ASN A 37 16.76 12.86 -18.40
N ALA A 38 16.75 11.57 -18.73
CA ALA A 38 16.11 11.10 -19.95
C ALA A 38 14.59 11.36 -19.95
N PHE A 39 13.94 11.17 -18.80
CA PHE A 39 12.52 11.44 -18.64
C PHE A 39 12.17 12.92 -18.79
N THR A 40 12.90 13.80 -18.13
CA THR A 40 12.67 15.26 -18.22
C THR A 40 12.95 15.79 -19.63
N GLN A 41 14.02 15.32 -20.29
CA GLN A 41 14.32 15.68 -21.68
C GLN A 41 13.23 15.24 -22.65
N MET A 42 12.71 14.01 -22.49
CA MET A 42 11.58 13.55 -23.30
C MET A 42 10.36 14.46 -23.13
N LEU A 43 10.03 14.87 -21.90
CA LEU A 43 8.89 15.75 -21.64
C LEU A 43 9.07 17.15 -22.26
N VAL A 44 10.25 17.75 -22.10
CA VAL A 44 10.59 19.04 -22.72
C VAL A 44 10.52 18.95 -24.24
N HIS A 45 11.11 17.92 -24.83
CA HIS A 45 11.09 17.70 -26.27
C HIS A 45 9.66 17.49 -26.80
N HIS A 46 8.84 16.74 -26.06
CA HIS A 46 7.44 16.54 -26.39
C HIS A 46 6.67 17.87 -26.37
N ALA A 47 6.82 18.69 -25.32
CA ALA A 47 6.18 20.00 -25.23
C ALA A 47 6.60 20.96 -26.37
N LEU A 48 7.89 20.96 -26.71
CA LEU A 48 8.41 21.72 -27.87
C LEU A 48 7.80 21.25 -29.19
N SER A 49 7.66 19.94 -29.39
CA SER A 49 7.07 19.37 -30.60
C SER A 49 5.60 19.75 -30.79
N GLN A 50 4.88 20.01 -29.70
CA GLN A 50 3.50 20.51 -29.70
C GLN A 50 3.41 22.03 -29.88
N GLY A 51 4.52 22.76 -29.83
CA GLY A 51 4.53 24.22 -29.85
C GLY A 51 3.91 24.84 -28.59
N ALA A 52 3.98 24.12 -27.47
CA ALA A 52 3.42 24.55 -26.20
C ALA A 52 4.02 25.88 -25.74
N GLN A 53 3.20 26.71 -25.08
CA GLN A 53 3.59 28.05 -24.64
C GLN A 53 3.75 28.08 -23.13
N VAL A 54 4.77 28.79 -22.65
CA VAL A 54 4.99 29.03 -21.22
C VAL A 54 3.97 30.04 -20.71
N GLN A 55 3.31 29.70 -19.61
CA GLN A 55 2.38 30.55 -18.89
C GLN A 55 2.95 30.86 -17.51
N VAL A 56 2.99 32.14 -17.13
CA VAL A 56 3.42 32.53 -15.78
C VAL A 56 2.22 32.48 -14.85
N THR A 57 2.27 31.62 -13.85
CA THR A 57 1.21 31.37 -12.87
C THR A 57 1.72 31.61 -11.45
N GLU A 58 0.87 31.40 -10.44
CA GLU A 58 1.28 31.43 -9.03
C GLU A 58 2.27 30.30 -8.67
N GLU A 59 2.25 29.20 -9.41
CA GLU A 59 3.15 28.05 -9.22
C GLU A 59 4.50 28.22 -9.94
N GLY A 60 4.66 29.29 -10.74
CA GLY A 60 5.86 29.58 -11.50
C GLY A 60 5.63 29.56 -13.02
N ASN A 61 6.66 29.18 -13.78
CA ASN A 61 6.59 29.09 -15.23
C ASN A 61 6.02 27.72 -15.62
N VAL A 62 4.80 27.68 -16.15
CA VAL A 62 4.05 26.45 -16.38
C VAL A 62 3.86 26.20 -17.87
N VAL A 63 4.00 24.94 -18.28
CA VAL A 63 3.64 24.45 -19.61
C VAL A 63 2.69 23.27 -19.45
N GLU A 64 1.52 23.35 -20.06
CA GLU A 64 0.49 22.29 -20.01
C GLU A 64 0.16 21.83 -21.43
N GLY A 65 -0.09 20.53 -21.56
CA GLY A 65 -0.58 19.89 -22.78
C GLY A 65 -1.47 18.70 -22.43
N VAL A 66 -1.78 17.86 -23.41
CA VAL A 66 -2.63 16.68 -23.18
C VAL A 66 -1.87 15.66 -22.34
N GLY A 67 -2.35 15.44 -21.12
CA GLY A 67 -1.81 14.50 -20.16
C GLY A 67 -0.46 14.84 -19.53
N TYR A 68 -0.04 16.10 -19.59
CA TYR A 68 1.14 16.55 -18.86
C TYR A 68 1.10 18.00 -18.42
N LYS A 69 1.81 18.27 -17.32
CA LYS A 69 2.08 19.61 -16.79
C LYS A 69 3.54 19.71 -16.39
N LEU A 70 4.24 20.75 -16.84
CA LEU A 70 5.64 21.02 -16.53
C LEU A 70 5.74 22.33 -15.76
N ILE A 71 6.54 22.36 -14.69
CA ILE A 71 6.94 23.56 -13.98
C ILE A 71 8.44 23.77 -14.24
N LEU A 72 8.78 24.90 -14.85
CA LEU A 72 10.11 25.21 -15.35
C LEU A 72 10.85 26.15 -14.39
N SER A 73 12.18 26.00 -14.30
CA SER A 73 13.03 27.01 -13.65
C SER A 73 13.06 28.33 -14.44
N ASP A 74 12.98 28.23 -15.76
CA ASP A 74 13.18 29.33 -16.68
C ASP A 74 11.87 29.83 -17.29
N LYS A 75 11.89 31.08 -17.77
CA LYS A 75 10.72 31.72 -18.39
C LYS A 75 10.45 31.27 -19.81
N ASP A 76 11.45 30.66 -20.44
CA ASP A 76 11.41 30.23 -21.83
C ASP A 76 11.52 28.70 -21.91
N LEU A 77 10.79 28.10 -22.84
CA LEU A 77 10.87 26.67 -23.15
C LEU A 77 11.89 26.45 -24.28
N SER A 78 12.90 25.64 -24.00
CA SER A 78 13.99 25.25 -24.89
C SER A 78 14.47 23.84 -24.56
N GLU A 79 15.28 23.22 -25.42
CA GLU A 79 15.81 21.86 -25.19
C GLU A 79 16.66 21.74 -23.90
N ASP A 80 17.22 22.86 -23.43
CA ASP A 80 18.05 22.92 -22.22
C ASP A 80 17.27 23.34 -20.96
N THR A 81 15.94 23.51 -21.07
CA THR A 81 15.10 23.94 -19.95
C THR A 81 15.13 22.92 -18.82
N LEU A 82 15.42 23.39 -17.60
CA LEU A 82 15.37 22.55 -16.40
C LEU A 82 13.94 22.50 -15.84
N LEU A 83 13.49 21.30 -15.49
CA LEU A 83 12.21 21.08 -14.84
C LEU A 83 12.40 21.11 -13.32
N LEU A 84 11.56 21.88 -12.64
CA LEU A 84 11.37 21.80 -11.19
C LEU A 84 10.37 20.69 -10.84
N GLN A 85 9.33 20.56 -11.64
CA GLN A 85 8.33 19.51 -11.49
C GLN A 85 7.77 19.12 -12.86
N ALA A 86 7.36 17.87 -13.00
CA ALA A 86 6.63 17.39 -14.15
C ALA A 86 5.56 16.39 -13.71
N THR A 87 4.33 16.53 -14.17
CA THR A 87 3.25 15.58 -13.93
C THR A 87 2.82 14.97 -15.25
N VAL A 88 2.61 13.65 -15.25
CA VAL A 88 2.03 12.88 -16.36
C VAL A 88 0.86 12.09 -15.82
N ASP A 89 -0.32 12.22 -16.43
CA ASP A 89 -1.57 11.56 -16.00
C ASP A 89 -2.12 10.59 -17.08
N ASP A 90 -3.28 10.01 -16.83
CA ASP A 90 -3.90 8.98 -17.67
C ASP A 90 -4.27 9.46 -19.08
N GLU A 91 -4.46 10.76 -19.32
CA GLU A 91 -4.67 11.30 -20.67
C GLU A 91 -3.43 11.07 -21.56
N ALA A 92 -2.25 11.00 -20.97
CA ALA A 92 -1.00 10.76 -21.69
C ALA A 92 -0.93 9.34 -22.29
N VAL A 93 -1.61 8.37 -21.65
CA VAL A 93 -1.68 6.98 -22.12
C VAL A 93 -2.48 6.92 -23.41
N ALA A 94 -3.61 7.65 -23.48
CA ALA A 94 -4.41 7.73 -24.69
C ALA A 94 -3.65 8.37 -25.85
N ALA A 95 -2.75 9.31 -25.57
CA ALA A 95 -1.86 9.91 -26.56
C ALA A 95 -0.68 8.99 -26.97
N GLY A 96 -0.32 8.00 -26.13
CA GLY A 96 0.67 6.97 -26.41
C GLY A 96 2.12 7.46 -26.48
N GLN A 97 2.45 8.58 -25.82
CA GLN A 97 3.72 9.27 -26.05
C GLN A 97 4.57 9.54 -24.80
N LEU A 98 4.01 9.49 -23.58
CA LEU A 98 4.74 9.83 -22.37
C LEU A 98 4.88 8.59 -21.48
N ILE A 99 6.10 8.04 -21.47
CA ILE A 99 6.43 6.82 -20.71
C ILE A 99 7.50 7.20 -19.69
N ALA A 100 7.22 6.94 -18.42
CA ALA A 100 8.18 7.18 -17.34
C ALA A 100 9.29 6.11 -17.36
N PRO A 101 10.38 6.31 -16.58
CA PRO A 101 11.42 5.30 -16.45
C PRO A 101 10.87 3.91 -16.16
N ARG A 102 11.55 2.90 -16.71
CA ARG A 102 11.19 1.48 -16.54
C ARG A 102 9.81 1.13 -17.11
N THR A 103 9.40 1.84 -18.15
CA THR A 103 8.14 1.61 -18.90
C THR A 103 6.88 1.81 -18.07
N LEU A 104 6.99 2.59 -16.99
CA LEU A 104 5.86 2.89 -16.13
C LEU A 104 4.97 3.95 -16.77
N ILE A 105 3.66 3.73 -16.69
CA ILE A 105 2.64 4.65 -17.18
C ILE A 105 1.49 4.74 -16.15
N PRO A 106 0.74 5.85 -16.14
CA PRO A 106 -0.56 5.90 -15.49
C PRO A 106 -1.45 4.73 -15.95
N THR A 107 -2.42 4.35 -15.12
CA THR A 107 -3.29 3.16 -15.24
C THR A 107 -2.65 1.80 -14.90
N GLN A 108 -1.33 1.70 -14.77
CA GLN A 108 -0.70 0.47 -14.27
C GLN A 108 -0.93 0.31 -12.76
N SER A 109 -0.82 -0.92 -12.27
CA SER A 109 -0.97 -1.18 -10.83
C SER A 109 0.18 -0.59 -10.00
N ALA A 110 -0.10 -0.24 -8.74
CA ALA A 110 0.93 0.11 -7.76
C ALA A 110 1.99 -1.01 -7.62
N GLY A 111 1.58 -2.27 -7.77
CA GLY A 111 2.48 -3.44 -7.77
C GLY A 111 3.50 -3.40 -8.91
N ALA A 112 3.14 -2.89 -10.10
CA ALA A 112 4.07 -2.74 -11.20
C ALA A 112 5.18 -1.73 -10.87
N ALA A 113 4.83 -0.62 -10.20
CA ALA A 113 5.83 0.34 -9.72
C ALA A 113 6.72 -0.27 -8.63
N LEU A 114 6.17 -0.98 -7.65
CA LEU A 114 6.95 -1.65 -6.61
C LEU A 114 7.90 -2.71 -7.17
N ALA A 115 7.48 -3.46 -8.19
CA ALA A 115 8.31 -4.48 -8.83
C ALA A 115 9.43 -3.90 -9.72
N SER A 116 9.30 -2.63 -10.13
CA SER A 116 10.25 -1.99 -11.05
C SER A 116 11.51 -1.48 -10.35
N PHE A 117 11.53 -1.36 -9.03
CA PHE A 117 12.61 -0.76 -8.23
C PHE A 117 13.03 -1.70 -7.07
N PRO A 118 14.18 -1.45 -6.41
CA PRO A 118 14.53 -2.27 -5.27
C PRO A 118 13.46 -2.18 -4.18
N ASN A 119 13.22 -3.30 -3.51
CA ASN A 119 12.32 -3.38 -2.37
C ASN A 119 12.89 -4.38 -1.36
N ASP A 120 13.58 -3.85 -0.34
CA ASP A 120 14.11 -4.65 0.78
C ASP A 120 13.05 -4.93 1.84
N ASN A 121 11.85 -4.39 1.65
CA ASN A 121 10.74 -4.46 2.60
C ASN A 121 9.45 -4.92 1.88
N PRO A 122 9.41 -6.16 1.36
CA PRO A 122 8.28 -6.67 0.59
C PRO A 122 6.97 -6.68 1.38
N GLU A 123 7.04 -6.79 2.71
CA GLU A 123 5.86 -6.76 3.58
C GLU A 123 5.37 -5.33 3.90
N LEU A 124 6.12 -4.31 3.44
CA LEU A 124 5.88 -2.90 3.75
C LEU A 124 5.76 -2.66 5.27
N ALA A 125 6.66 -3.26 6.04
CA ALA A 125 6.78 -3.03 7.47
C ALA A 125 7.13 -1.55 7.74
N GLY A 126 6.42 -0.91 8.65
CA GLY A 126 6.59 0.50 8.95
C GLY A 126 5.55 0.96 9.97
N ASN A 127 4.98 2.13 9.75
CA ASN A 127 3.82 2.59 10.51
C ASN A 127 2.58 2.65 9.60
N MET A 128 1.42 3.00 10.18
CA MET A 128 0.13 3.06 9.47
C MET A 128 0.11 4.10 8.33
N HIS A 129 1.09 5.00 8.26
CA HIS A 129 1.13 6.08 7.27
C HIS A 129 2.24 5.93 6.22
N SER A 130 3.27 5.13 6.50
CA SER A 130 4.44 5.01 5.63
C SER A 130 5.28 3.77 5.93
N ALA A 131 6.01 3.32 4.91
CA ALA A 131 7.05 2.32 5.04
C ALA A 131 8.21 2.64 4.09
N VAL A 132 9.44 2.35 4.52
CA VAL A 132 10.63 2.51 3.68
C VAL A 132 10.86 1.23 2.88
N LEU A 133 11.04 1.37 1.57
CA LEU A 133 11.33 0.26 0.65
C LEU A 133 12.82 -0.07 0.67
N TYR A 134 13.68 0.95 0.63
CA TYR A 134 15.13 0.81 0.73
C TYR A 134 15.81 2.15 1.05
N ILE A 135 17.04 2.04 1.58
CA ILE A 135 18.02 3.13 1.65
C ILE A 135 19.35 2.55 1.17
N ARG A 136 19.98 3.20 0.19
CA ARG A 136 21.23 2.74 -0.44
C ARG A 136 22.23 3.88 -0.56
N GLY A 137 23.45 3.66 -0.07
CA GLY A 137 24.51 4.68 -0.08
C GLY A 137 24.54 5.51 1.21
N GLN A 138 25.47 6.46 1.27
CA GLN A 138 25.64 7.38 2.39
C GLN A 138 26.34 8.66 1.91
N LEU A 139 25.87 9.83 2.36
CA LEU A 139 26.54 11.11 2.10
C LEU A 139 28.00 11.06 2.61
N PRO A 140 28.98 11.60 1.87
CA PRO A 140 28.83 12.49 0.71
C PRO A 140 28.67 11.79 -0.65
N GLN A 141 28.60 10.46 -0.69
CA GLN A 141 28.25 9.74 -1.92
C GLN A 141 26.73 9.81 -2.14
N ASN A 142 26.29 9.51 -3.37
CA ASN A 142 24.87 9.50 -3.69
C ASN A 142 24.11 8.54 -2.77
N VAL A 143 22.98 9.01 -2.25
CA VAL A 143 22.04 8.20 -1.47
C VAL A 143 20.76 8.04 -2.27
N TYR A 144 20.26 6.82 -2.39
CA TYR A 144 19.00 6.51 -3.04
C TYR A 144 18.03 5.94 -2.03
N THR A 145 16.79 6.40 -2.09
CA THR A 145 15.72 5.95 -1.19
C THR A 145 14.49 5.55 -1.97
N GLY A 146 13.73 4.62 -1.40
CA GLY A 146 12.37 4.29 -1.83
C GLY A 146 11.47 4.29 -0.60
N LYS A 147 10.27 4.85 -0.72
CA LYS A 147 9.28 4.93 0.36
C LYS A 147 7.87 4.85 -0.21
N VAL A 148 6.95 4.29 0.57
CA VAL A 148 5.52 4.39 0.33
C VAL A 148 4.85 5.29 1.36
N VAL A 149 3.82 6.01 0.92
CA VAL A 149 2.83 6.66 1.79
C VAL A 149 1.53 5.89 1.63
N ARG A 150 0.85 5.68 2.77
CA ARG A 150 -0.36 4.89 2.84
C ARG A 150 -1.30 5.42 3.89
N ASP A 151 -2.54 4.98 3.80
CA ASP A 151 -3.48 4.96 4.91
C ASP A 151 -3.82 3.49 5.16
N GLY A 152 -3.23 2.92 6.21
CA GLY A 152 -3.26 1.50 6.49
C GLY A 152 -2.82 0.67 5.28
N GLN A 153 -3.70 -0.14 4.69
CA GLN A 153 -3.35 -0.95 3.50
C GLN A 153 -3.48 -0.21 2.17
N THR A 154 -4.08 0.97 2.18
CA THR A 154 -4.29 1.73 0.94
C THR A 154 -3.06 2.56 0.65
N LEU A 155 -2.28 2.15 -0.35
CA LEU A 155 -1.18 2.97 -0.86
C LEU A 155 -1.74 4.22 -1.55
N THR A 156 -1.15 5.36 -1.25
CA THR A 156 -1.51 6.66 -1.85
C THR A 156 -0.34 7.27 -2.63
N LEU A 157 0.90 6.91 -2.27
CA LEU A 157 2.10 7.38 -2.95
C LEU A 157 3.19 6.32 -2.90
N ILE A 158 3.94 6.19 -3.99
CA ILE A 158 5.25 5.53 -3.99
C ILE A 158 6.27 6.56 -4.45
N GLU A 159 7.30 6.82 -3.64
CA GLU A 159 8.36 7.78 -3.92
C GLU A 159 9.71 7.08 -4.06
N TYR A 160 10.45 7.40 -5.11
CA TYR A 160 11.85 7.03 -5.29
C TYR A 160 12.68 8.28 -5.50
N CYS A 161 13.74 8.43 -4.71
CA CYS A 161 14.51 9.66 -4.64
C CYS A 161 16.02 9.38 -4.71
N ALA A 162 16.75 10.34 -5.29
CA ALA A 162 18.20 10.45 -5.25
C ALA A 162 18.60 11.72 -4.48
N TYR A 163 19.59 11.58 -3.60
CA TYR A 163 20.24 12.66 -2.87
C TYR A 163 21.69 12.73 -3.36
N VAL A 164 22.07 13.86 -3.94
CA VAL A 164 23.41 14.06 -4.52
C VAL A 164 24.05 15.30 -3.93
N GLN A 165 25.17 15.12 -3.24
CA GLN A 165 25.85 16.23 -2.58
C GLN A 165 26.67 17.06 -3.57
N SER A 166 26.43 18.36 -3.57
CA SER A 166 27.17 19.37 -4.33
C SER A 166 27.69 20.44 -3.37
N GLY A 167 28.91 20.24 -2.87
CA GLY A 167 29.50 21.11 -1.84
C GLY A 167 28.77 20.98 -0.50
N ASP A 168 28.23 22.09 0.01
CA ASP A 168 27.47 22.14 1.28
C ASP A 168 25.95 21.95 1.09
N GLN A 169 25.51 21.74 -0.15
CA GLN A 169 24.12 21.48 -0.51
C GLN A 169 23.94 20.05 -1.00
N VAL A 170 22.71 19.55 -0.91
CA VAL A 170 22.31 18.24 -1.39
C VAL A 170 21.11 18.43 -2.32
N ASP A 171 21.30 18.08 -3.59
CA ASP A 171 20.24 18.07 -4.58
C ASP A 171 19.33 16.87 -4.33
N ARG A 172 18.02 17.12 -4.26
CA ARG A 172 17.00 16.07 -4.08
C ARG A 172 16.12 16.03 -5.31
N SER A 173 16.09 14.88 -5.98
CA SER A 173 15.23 14.68 -7.16
C SER A 173 14.72 13.25 -7.24
N GLY A 174 13.60 13.04 -7.91
CA GLY A 174 12.98 11.73 -7.94
C GLY A 174 11.67 11.65 -8.70
N LEU A 175 11.00 10.50 -8.51
CA LEU A 175 9.68 10.22 -9.04
C LEU A 175 8.73 9.86 -7.90
N GLN A 176 7.50 10.34 -8.03
CA GLN A 176 6.35 10.00 -7.22
C GLN A 176 5.30 9.35 -8.12
N PHE A 177 4.79 8.21 -7.70
CA PHE A 177 3.64 7.55 -8.30
C PHE A 177 2.45 7.80 -7.39
N VAL A 178 1.52 8.64 -7.83
CA VAL A 178 0.27 8.92 -7.11
C VAL A 178 -0.66 7.74 -7.35
N ILE A 179 -1.13 7.12 -6.25
CA ILE A 179 -1.93 5.91 -6.31
C ILE A 179 -3.38 6.20 -5.93
N SER A 180 -4.30 5.77 -6.77
CA SER A 180 -5.74 5.78 -6.52
C SER A 180 -6.32 4.42 -6.91
N GLU A 181 -7.14 3.84 -6.03
CA GLU A 181 -7.77 2.52 -6.25
C GLU A 181 -6.76 1.40 -6.60
N GLY A 182 -5.51 1.52 -6.13
CA GLY A 182 -4.43 0.55 -6.41
C GLY A 182 -3.78 0.70 -7.79
N LEU A 183 -4.16 1.71 -8.57
CA LEU A 183 -3.58 2.08 -9.85
C LEU A 183 -2.79 3.39 -9.75
N ILE A 184 -1.80 3.55 -10.63
CA ILE A 184 -1.05 4.80 -10.79
C ILE A 184 -1.98 5.78 -11.51
N ASP A 185 -2.38 6.83 -10.82
CA ASP A 185 -3.20 7.91 -11.37
C ASP A 185 -2.33 8.95 -12.08
N ALA A 186 -1.20 9.29 -11.46
CA ALA A 186 -0.23 10.22 -12.02
C ALA A 186 1.21 9.83 -11.66
N ILE A 187 2.14 10.24 -12.51
CA ILE A 187 3.58 10.14 -12.29
C ILE A 187 4.13 11.56 -12.21
N VAL A 188 4.75 11.88 -11.09
CA VAL A 188 5.28 13.20 -10.79
C VAL A 188 6.79 13.13 -10.65
N TYR A 189 7.51 13.79 -11.56
CA TYR A 189 8.90 14.15 -11.34
C TYR A 189 8.99 15.38 -10.45
N PHE A 190 9.92 15.36 -9.50
CA PHE A 190 10.31 16.52 -8.71
C PHE A 190 11.84 16.68 -8.73
N GLY A 191 12.30 17.91 -8.76
CA GLY A 191 13.72 18.25 -8.74
C GLY A 191 13.95 19.75 -8.60
N GLY A 192 15.21 20.17 -8.59
CA GLY A 192 15.58 21.58 -8.38
C GLY A 192 15.48 22.06 -6.93
N ASP A 193 14.98 21.22 -6.01
CA ASP A 193 15.07 21.45 -4.58
C ASP A 193 16.47 21.12 -4.07
N THR A 194 17.10 22.12 -3.45
CA THR A 194 18.40 21.97 -2.78
C THR A 194 18.21 22.03 -1.28
N LEU A 195 18.66 21.00 -0.58
CA LEU A 195 18.67 20.94 0.88
C LEU A 195 20.04 21.39 1.40
N SER A 196 20.08 21.94 2.61
CA SER A 196 21.35 22.00 3.34
C SER A 196 21.79 20.59 3.75
N LEU A 197 23.10 20.37 3.90
CA LEU A 197 23.62 19.06 4.35
C LEU A 197 22.93 18.57 5.63
N ALA A 198 22.74 19.45 6.61
CA ALA A 198 22.07 19.11 7.87
C ALA A 198 20.60 18.68 7.70
N GLN A 199 19.87 19.29 6.76
CA GLN A 199 18.49 18.90 6.45
C GLN A 199 18.44 17.52 5.77
N ALA A 200 19.32 17.27 4.80
CA ALA A 200 19.40 15.98 4.14
C ALA A 200 19.79 14.86 5.12
N GLU A 201 20.76 15.10 6.00
CA GLU A 201 21.12 14.14 7.06
C GLU A 201 19.95 13.85 8.01
N GLN A 202 19.16 14.87 8.37
CA GLN A 202 17.98 14.70 9.21
C GLN A 202 16.89 13.87 8.50
N GLU A 203 16.56 14.17 7.24
CA GLU A 203 15.59 13.39 6.47
C GLU A 203 16.01 11.93 6.33
N LEU A 204 17.28 11.67 5.99
CA LEU A 204 17.82 10.31 5.86
C LEU A 204 17.82 9.57 7.21
N SER A 205 18.08 10.27 8.31
CA SER A 205 18.00 9.71 9.67
C SER A 205 16.57 9.33 10.04
N ASP A 206 15.58 10.16 9.69
CA ASP A 206 14.18 9.86 9.95
C ASP A 206 13.66 8.70 9.09
N LEU A 207 14.12 8.59 7.84
CA LEU A 207 13.88 7.40 7.02
C LEU A 207 14.52 6.15 7.64
N ALA A 208 15.75 6.23 8.14
CA ALA A 208 16.40 5.09 8.79
C ALA A 208 15.63 4.62 10.03
N LYS A 209 15.14 5.54 10.87
CA LYS A 209 14.28 5.19 12.02
C LYS A 209 12.96 4.57 11.58
N LEU A 210 12.33 5.10 10.53
CA LEU A 210 11.10 4.54 9.98
C LEU A 210 11.33 3.14 9.42
N GLN A 211 12.48 2.86 8.80
CA GLN A 211 12.85 1.53 8.31
C GLN A 211 12.96 0.49 9.43
N GLU A 212 13.31 0.92 10.65
CA GLU A 212 13.36 0.06 11.84
C GLU A 212 11.98 -0.13 12.51
N THR A 213 10.99 0.70 12.16
CA THR A 213 9.64 0.64 12.73
C THR A 213 8.87 -0.56 12.16
N LYS A 214 8.21 -1.32 13.03
CA LYS A 214 7.43 -2.52 12.66
C LYS A 214 6.02 -2.50 13.25
N ASP A 215 5.51 -1.30 13.53
CA ASP A 215 4.21 -1.08 14.15
C ASP A 215 3.05 -1.53 13.23
N TYR A 216 3.30 -1.62 11.93
CA TYR A 216 2.31 -2.00 10.93
C TYR A 216 2.94 -2.77 9.75
N VAL A 217 2.24 -3.78 9.25
CA VAL A 217 2.60 -4.61 8.08
C VAL A 217 1.44 -4.64 7.08
N SER A 218 1.72 -4.56 5.78
CA SER A 218 0.68 -4.62 4.74
C SER A 218 0.33 -6.08 4.41
N HIS A 219 -0.93 -6.48 4.61
CA HIS A 219 -1.34 -7.88 4.34
C HIS A 219 -1.72 -8.12 2.88
N ARG A 220 -1.94 -7.08 2.07
CA ARG A 220 -2.32 -7.20 0.65
C ARG A 220 -1.24 -7.85 -0.24
N LEU A 221 -0.04 -8.07 0.30
CA LEU A 221 1.07 -8.73 -0.39
C LEU A 221 1.31 -10.17 0.12
N ALA A 222 0.55 -10.64 1.10
CA ALA A 222 0.63 -12.01 1.61
C ALA A 222 -0.33 -12.95 0.84
N GLU A 223 0.06 -14.21 0.68
CA GLU A 223 -0.81 -15.26 0.12
C GLU A 223 -2.05 -15.47 1.01
N ALA A 224 -3.17 -15.91 0.42
CA ALA A 224 -4.37 -16.15 1.19
C ALA A 224 -4.13 -17.28 2.21
N ALA A 225 -4.55 -17.05 3.45
CA ALA A 225 -4.32 -18.00 4.54
C ALA A 225 -5.47 -17.96 5.55
N PRO A 226 -5.69 -19.01 6.35
CA PRO A 226 -6.59 -18.95 7.51
C PRO A 226 -6.23 -17.79 8.44
N LEU A 227 -7.24 -17.17 9.08
CA LEU A 227 -6.97 -16.16 10.10
C LEU A 227 -6.31 -16.80 11.33
N THR A 228 -5.41 -16.03 11.93
CA THR A 228 -4.61 -16.40 13.10
C THR A 228 -4.85 -15.42 14.24
N ARG A 229 -4.25 -15.68 15.41
CA ARG A 229 -4.31 -14.80 16.58
C ARG A 229 -3.82 -13.38 16.24
N GLU A 230 -2.79 -13.30 15.42
CA GLU A 230 -2.13 -12.07 15.00
C GLU A 230 -3.04 -11.22 14.09
N ASP A 231 -4.02 -11.85 13.43
CA ASP A 231 -4.99 -11.15 12.58
C ASP A 231 -6.13 -10.51 13.40
N LEU A 232 -6.26 -10.79 14.70
CA LEU A 232 -7.33 -10.26 15.57
C LEU A 232 -7.07 -8.80 16.01
N SER A 233 -6.73 -7.94 15.06
CA SER A 233 -6.54 -6.50 15.25
C SER A 233 -7.62 -5.72 14.52
N PHE A 234 -8.22 -4.75 15.22
CA PHE A 234 -9.35 -3.97 14.74
C PHE A 234 -9.16 -2.51 15.11
N ALA A 235 -9.10 -1.63 14.11
CA ALA A 235 -8.80 -0.21 14.23
C ALA A 235 -7.53 0.07 15.06
N GLY A 236 -6.54 -0.83 15.01
CA GLY A 236 -5.31 -0.74 15.79
C GLY A 236 -5.41 -1.26 17.23
N LEU A 237 -6.56 -1.78 17.64
CA LEU A 237 -6.73 -2.51 18.91
C LEU A 237 -6.53 -4.01 18.69
N ASP A 238 -5.64 -4.61 19.46
CA ASP A 238 -5.55 -6.06 19.58
C ASP A 238 -6.74 -6.60 20.39
N PHE A 239 -7.66 -7.35 19.78
CA PHE A 239 -8.89 -7.81 20.42
C PHE A 239 -8.66 -8.59 21.73
N LEU A 240 -7.55 -9.33 21.87
CA LEU A 240 -7.36 -10.12 23.10
C LEU A 240 -6.79 -9.31 24.26
N ASP A 241 -5.98 -8.31 23.93
CA ASP A 241 -5.20 -7.53 24.90
C ASP A 241 -5.71 -6.08 25.06
N ALA A 242 -6.71 -5.69 24.25
CA ALA A 242 -7.30 -4.37 24.27
C ALA A 242 -7.93 -4.04 25.63
N SER A 243 -7.54 -2.88 26.16
CA SER A 243 -8.13 -2.28 27.35
C SER A 243 -8.97 -1.06 27.00
N TYR A 244 -9.85 -0.66 27.92
CA TYR A 244 -10.62 0.57 27.79
C TYR A 244 -9.70 1.80 27.70
N GLU A 245 -8.63 1.84 28.49
CA GLU A 245 -7.67 2.94 28.51
C GLU A 245 -6.90 3.04 27.19
N GLN A 246 -6.55 1.91 26.57
CA GLN A 246 -5.93 1.89 25.24
C GLN A 246 -6.90 2.43 24.18
N ALA A 247 -8.17 2.02 24.22
CA ALA A 247 -9.19 2.55 23.32
C ALA A 247 -9.38 4.07 23.49
N VAL A 248 -9.44 4.58 24.72
CA VAL A 248 -9.51 6.03 24.98
C VAL A 248 -8.26 6.76 24.49
N ALA A 249 -7.07 6.15 24.62
CA ALA A 249 -5.84 6.75 24.11
C ALA A 249 -5.81 6.86 22.58
N LEU A 250 -6.42 5.91 21.87
CA LEU A 250 -6.48 5.90 20.41
C LEU A 250 -7.63 6.75 19.84
N PHE A 251 -8.80 6.69 20.46
CA PHE A 251 -10.04 7.27 19.90
C PHE A 251 -10.59 8.46 20.68
N ASN A 252 -9.91 8.89 21.75
CA ASN A 252 -10.41 9.85 22.73
C ASN A 252 -11.62 9.30 23.52
N ASP A 253 -12.35 10.18 24.22
CA ASP A 253 -13.49 9.78 25.04
C ASP A 253 -14.64 9.18 24.18
N PRO A 254 -15.31 8.11 24.66
CA PRO A 254 -16.47 7.53 23.97
C PRO A 254 -17.65 8.50 23.93
N VAL A 255 -18.47 8.39 22.88
CA VAL A 255 -19.73 9.15 22.76
C VAL A 255 -20.79 8.67 23.75
N ALA A 256 -20.73 7.40 24.15
CA ALA A 256 -21.61 6.83 25.16
C ALA A 256 -20.94 5.68 25.91
N THR A 257 -21.27 5.52 27.19
CA THR A 257 -20.92 4.33 27.99
C THR A 257 -22.15 3.81 28.72
N GLN A 258 -22.22 2.48 28.87
CA GLN A 258 -23.35 1.78 29.47
C GLN A 258 -22.82 0.66 30.37
N VAL A 259 -23.55 0.36 31.45
CA VAL A 259 -23.30 -0.83 32.27
C VAL A 259 -24.58 -1.65 32.31
N ASN A 260 -24.49 -2.89 31.85
CA ASN A 260 -25.59 -3.85 31.87
C ASN A 260 -25.26 -4.98 32.83
N GLU A 261 -26.30 -5.51 33.49
CA GLU A 261 -26.18 -6.72 34.32
C GLU A 261 -27.10 -7.79 33.75
N ASP A 262 -26.53 -8.93 33.37
CA ASP A 262 -27.29 -10.10 32.90
C ASP A 262 -26.70 -11.37 33.51
N GLY A 263 -27.56 -12.30 33.95
CA GLY A 263 -27.11 -13.55 34.58
C GLY A 263 -26.26 -13.41 35.86
N GLY A 264 -26.11 -12.21 36.41
CA GLY A 264 -25.18 -11.92 37.52
C GLY A 264 -23.80 -11.45 37.08
N GLU A 265 -23.54 -11.40 35.77
CA GLU A 265 -22.35 -10.80 35.17
C GLU A 265 -22.59 -9.31 34.86
N LYS A 266 -21.50 -8.54 34.83
CA LYS A 266 -21.52 -7.11 34.52
C LYS A 266 -20.84 -6.88 33.18
N TYR A 267 -21.49 -6.13 32.31
CA TYR A 267 -20.97 -5.76 31.00
C TYR A 267 -20.81 -4.26 30.92
N PHE A 268 -19.60 -3.81 30.63
CA PHE A 268 -19.30 -2.40 30.38
C PHE A 268 -19.19 -2.19 28.87
N ILE A 269 -20.08 -1.38 28.31
CA ILE A 269 -20.17 -1.08 26.89
C ILE A 269 -19.68 0.34 26.67
N ALA A 270 -18.73 0.53 25.76
CA ALA A 270 -18.25 1.84 25.33
C ALA A 270 -18.43 1.98 23.82
N GLN A 271 -18.99 3.12 23.40
CA GLN A 271 -19.30 3.41 22.00
C GLN A 271 -18.57 4.67 21.54
N TRP A 272 -17.95 4.60 20.37
CA TRP A 272 -17.41 5.70 19.58
C TRP A 272 -18.17 5.79 18.26
N GLU A 273 -17.84 6.77 17.43
CA GLU A 273 -18.36 6.83 16.06
C GLU A 273 -17.82 5.64 15.24
N GLY A 274 -18.67 4.63 15.03
CA GLY A 274 -18.35 3.46 14.22
C GLY A 274 -17.51 2.38 14.89
N LEU A 275 -17.36 2.43 16.22
CA LEU A 275 -16.72 1.39 17.03
C LEU A 275 -17.52 1.17 18.33
N GLU A 276 -17.79 -0.07 18.66
CA GLU A 276 -18.37 -0.50 19.93
C GLU A 276 -17.48 -1.55 20.59
N LEU A 277 -17.21 -1.39 21.88
CA LEU A 277 -16.46 -2.35 22.69
C LEU A 277 -17.33 -2.78 23.87
N THR A 278 -17.47 -4.07 24.07
CA THR A 278 -18.14 -4.65 25.24
C THR A 278 -17.14 -5.47 26.05
N PHE A 279 -16.96 -5.05 27.29
CA PHE A 279 -16.09 -5.71 28.26
C PHE A 279 -16.93 -6.47 29.28
N LEU A 280 -16.52 -7.70 29.59
CA LEU A 280 -16.96 -8.40 30.79
C LEU A 280 -16.20 -7.81 31.98
N ASP A 281 -16.92 -7.20 32.91
CA ASP A 281 -16.39 -6.56 34.12
C ASP A 281 -16.43 -7.56 35.28
N THR A 282 -15.25 -8.08 35.65
CA THR A 282 -15.08 -8.94 36.81
C THR A 282 -14.54 -8.13 37.99
N SER A 283 -14.46 -8.72 39.18
CA SER A 283 -13.87 -8.04 40.34
C SER A 283 -12.37 -7.74 40.19
N GLU A 284 -11.69 -8.40 39.25
CA GLU A 284 -10.22 -8.35 39.09
C GLU A 284 -9.78 -7.68 37.78
N SER A 285 -10.59 -7.76 36.72
CA SER A 285 -10.25 -7.25 35.40
C SER A 285 -11.47 -6.97 34.54
N ARG A 286 -11.25 -6.16 33.50
CA ARG A 286 -12.17 -6.00 32.36
C ARG A 286 -11.59 -6.73 31.16
N THR A 287 -12.33 -7.68 30.63
CA THR A 287 -11.90 -8.45 29.45
C THR A 287 -12.80 -8.11 28.29
N LEU A 288 -12.21 -7.73 27.15
CA LEU A 288 -12.97 -7.48 25.93
C LEU A 288 -13.58 -8.81 25.43
N ILE A 289 -14.91 -8.83 25.28
CA ILE A 289 -15.64 -10.02 24.82
C ILE A 289 -16.32 -9.78 23.48
N HIS A 290 -16.58 -8.54 23.10
CA HIS A 290 -17.13 -8.17 21.80
C HIS A 290 -16.55 -6.84 21.31
N LEU A 291 -16.21 -6.80 20.03
CA LEU A 291 -15.81 -5.59 19.30
C LEU A 291 -16.64 -5.52 18.01
N GLY A 292 -17.37 -4.42 17.83
CA GLY A 292 -18.12 -4.12 16.62
C GLY A 292 -17.53 -2.91 15.90
N LEU A 293 -17.16 -3.06 14.63
CA LEU A 293 -16.63 -2.01 13.78
C LEU A 293 -17.61 -1.76 12.62
N SER A 294 -18.11 -0.52 12.52
CA SER A 294 -19.08 -0.10 11.49
C SER A 294 -18.74 1.25 10.85
N GLY A 295 -17.59 1.84 11.20
CA GLY A 295 -17.13 3.15 10.69
C GLY A 295 -15.71 3.12 10.13
N LEU A 296 -14.96 4.20 10.39
CA LEU A 296 -13.60 4.36 9.89
C LEU A 296 -12.63 3.52 10.74
N GLY A 297 -11.94 2.57 10.09
CA GLY A 297 -10.98 1.69 10.71
C GLY A 297 -10.74 0.45 9.86
N GLU A 298 -9.66 -0.26 10.16
CA GLU A 298 -9.32 -1.53 9.53
C GLU A 298 -9.68 -2.69 10.45
N GLY A 299 -10.36 -3.70 9.93
CA GLY A 299 -10.45 -5.00 10.56
C GLY A 299 -9.24 -5.89 10.22
N PRO A 300 -9.38 -7.21 10.46
CA PRO A 300 -8.33 -8.19 10.22
C PRO A 300 -7.80 -8.08 8.81
N ARG A 301 -6.47 -8.12 8.68
CA ARG A 301 -5.77 -7.97 7.40
C ARG A 301 -6.22 -6.76 6.59
N GLY A 302 -6.54 -5.65 7.26
CA GLY A 302 -6.80 -4.36 6.63
C GLY A 302 -8.15 -4.25 5.92
N VAL A 303 -9.07 -5.19 6.13
CA VAL A 303 -10.41 -5.12 5.54
C VAL A 303 -11.14 -3.90 6.10
N ARG A 304 -11.66 -3.03 5.23
CA ARG A 304 -12.39 -1.82 5.62
C ARG A 304 -13.88 -1.92 5.30
N MET A 305 -14.68 -1.08 5.95
CA MET A 305 -16.05 -0.81 5.48
C MET A 305 -16.03 -0.38 4.01
N GLY A 306 -16.98 -0.88 3.22
CA GLY A 306 -17.04 -0.67 1.77
C GLY A 306 -16.13 -1.59 0.96
N SER A 307 -15.31 -2.45 1.58
CA SER A 307 -14.52 -3.43 0.82
C SER A 307 -15.45 -4.39 0.06
N PRO A 308 -15.19 -4.67 -1.23
CA PRO A 308 -16.01 -5.59 -2.00
C PRO A 308 -15.79 -7.04 -1.54
N LEU A 309 -16.82 -7.87 -1.65
CA LEU A 309 -16.78 -9.30 -1.33
C LEU A 309 -15.58 -9.99 -2.02
N SER A 310 -15.30 -9.66 -3.29
CA SER A 310 -14.17 -10.24 -4.02
C SER A 310 -12.83 -9.99 -3.32
N SER A 311 -12.57 -8.76 -2.88
CA SER A 311 -11.34 -8.42 -2.17
C SER A 311 -11.25 -9.10 -0.80
N LEU A 312 -12.38 -9.24 -0.09
CA LEU A 312 -12.43 -9.97 1.17
C LEU A 312 -12.12 -11.46 0.96
N LEU A 313 -12.70 -12.07 -0.08
CA LEU A 313 -12.47 -13.48 -0.39
C LEU A 313 -11.02 -13.74 -0.81
N GLU A 314 -10.43 -12.89 -1.65
CA GLU A 314 -9.00 -12.95 -2.02
C GLU A 314 -8.07 -12.89 -0.78
N THR A 315 -8.48 -12.17 0.27
CA THR A 315 -7.70 -12.07 1.51
C THR A 315 -7.76 -13.34 2.37
N LEU A 316 -8.84 -14.11 2.24
CA LEU A 316 -9.17 -15.23 3.14
C LEU A 316 -9.03 -16.61 2.50
N SER A 317 -9.17 -16.72 1.18
CA SER A 317 -9.15 -18.00 0.47
C SER A 317 -8.57 -17.86 -0.93
N ASP A 318 -7.67 -18.79 -1.29
CA ASP A 318 -7.16 -18.94 -2.65
C ASP A 318 -8.24 -19.42 -3.64
N THR A 319 -9.35 -19.94 -3.12
CA THR A 319 -10.47 -20.44 -3.91
C THR A 319 -11.68 -19.55 -3.73
N VAL A 320 -12.00 -18.76 -4.75
CA VAL A 320 -13.27 -18.02 -4.80
C VAL A 320 -14.41 -19.05 -4.93
N PRO A 321 -15.31 -19.18 -3.94
CA PRO A 321 -16.43 -20.08 -4.04
C PRO A 321 -17.33 -19.68 -5.21
N GLU A 322 -18.03 -20.64 -5.80
CA GLU A 322 -19.08 -20.29 -6.75
C GLU A 322 -20.12 -19.41 -6.04
N ILE A 323 -20.19 -18.14 -6.45
CA ILE A 323 -20.97 -17.07 -5.85
C ILE A 323 -22.48 -17.41 -5.82
N ASN A 324 -22.93 -18.47 -6.49
CA ASN A 324 -24.34 -18.88 -6.51
C ASN A 324 -24.78 -19.76 -5.33
N GLN A 325 -23.87 -20.16 -4.44
CA GLN A 325 -24.22 -20.99 -3.29
C GLN A 325 -24.73 -20.15 -2.11
N THR A 326 -25.74 -20.67 -1.39
CA THR A 326 -26.26 -20.05 -0.15
C THR A 326 -25.32 -20.20 1.03
N LYS A 327 -24.41 -21.18 0.98
CA LYS A 327 -23.36 -21.40 1.97
C LYS A 327 -22.16 -22.04 1.29
N ALA A 328 -20.95 -21.58 1.61
CA ALA A 328 -19.70 -22.16 1.14
C ALA A 328 -18.66 -22.15 2.26
N VAL A 329 -17.82 -23.19 2.33
CA VAL A 329 -16.65 -23.21 3.22
C VAL A 329 -15.49 -22.59 2.47
N LEU A 330 -14.87 -21.57 3.05
CA LEU A 330 -13.72 -20.87 2.46
C LEU A 330 -12.40 -21.58 2.79
N TYR A 331 -12.28 -22.08 4.02
CA TYR A 331 -11.20 -22.95 4.49
C TYR A 331 -11.61 -23.67 5.78
N GLY A 332 -10.86 -24.71 6.16
CA GLY A 332 -11.03 -25.44 7.41
C GLY A 332 -12.30 -26.31 7.46
N ASN A 333 -12.64 -26.78 8.67
CA ASN A 333 -13.84 -27.55 8.93
C ASN A 333 -14.69 -26.87 10.03
N PRO A 334 -15.88 -26.34 9.71
CA PRO A 334 -16.76 -25.69 10.69
C PRO A 334 -17.27 -26.60 11.81
N GLU A 335 -17.16 -27.92 11.67
CA GLU A 335 -17.49 -28.89 12.71
C GLU A 335 -16.33 -29.16 13.68
N ASP A 336 -15.12 -28.65 13.38
CA ASP A 336 -13.90 -28.84 14.18
C ASP A 336 -13.36 -27.50 14.68
N THR A 337 -13.66 -27.19 15.94
CA THR A 337 -13.20 -25.96 16.61
C THR A 337 -11.76 -26.04 17.12
N SER A 338 -11.01 -27.10 16.82
CA SER A 338 -9.58 -27.16 17.13
C SER A 338 -8.71 -26.52 16.04
N THR A 339 -9.29 -26.21 14.88
CA THR A 339 -8.60 -25.60 13.74
C THR A 339 -9.34 -24.36 13.25
N PRO A 340 -8.64 -23.39 12.63
CA PRO A 340 -9.31 -22.23 12.06
C PRO A 340 -10.19 -22.64 10.87
N PHE A 341 -11.36 -22.02 10.76
CA PHE A 341 -12.26 -22.22 9.63
C PHE A 341 -12.90 -20.90 9.21
N ALA A 342 -13.36 -20.83 7.96
CA ALA A 342 -14.24 -19.76 7.54
C ALA A 342 -15.37 -20.25 6.64
N VAL A 343 -16.54 -19.63 6.79
CA VAL A 343 -17.74 -19.90 6.01
C VAL A 343 -18.32 -18.62 5.46
N PHE A 344 -18.69 -18.66 4.19
CA PHE A 344 -19.54 -17.68 3.56
C PHE A 344 -20.99 -18.15 3.65
N ASN A 345 -21.89 -17.28 4.09
CA ASN A 345 -23.33 -17.50 4.08
C ASN A 345 -24.00 -16.37 3.29
N ARG A 346 -24.94 -16.72 2.43
CA ARG A 346 -25.77 -15.77 1.70
C ARG A 346 -27.23 -15.94 2.09
N TYR A 347 -27.84 -14.84 2.49
CA TYR A 347 -29.26 -14.75 2.75
C TYR A 347 -29.90 -13.75 1.77
N VAL A 348 -31.21 -13.56 1.90
CA VAL A 348 -31.93 -12.59 1.07
C VAL A 348 -31.63 -11.18 1.58
N GLY A 349 -30.81 -10.42 0.84
CA GLY A 349 -30.51 -9.02 1.12
C GLY A 349 -29.24 -8.75 1.93
N ASN A 350 -28.62 -9.78 2.51
CA ASN A 350 -27.32 -9.70 3.19
C ASN A 350 -26.50 -10.99 3.02
N GLN A 351 -25.22 -10.88 3.31
CA GLN A 351 -24.25 -11.98 3.28
C GLN A 351 -23.32 -11.84 4.47
N ASP A 352 -22.84 -12.96 5.00
CA ASP A 352 -21.87 -12.96 6.08
C ASP A 352 -20.67 -13.83 5.70
N VAL A 353 -19.47 -13.37 6.03
CA VAL A 353 -18.28 -14.22 6.10
C VAL A 353 -17.92 -14.38 7.57
N ILE A 354 -17.98 -15.61 8.07
CA ILE A 354 -17.70 -15.93 9.47
C ILE A 354 -16.38 -16.71 9.52
N CYS A 355 -15.41 -16.19 10.24
CA CYS A 355 -14.10 -16.81 10.47
C CYS A 355 -13.95 -17.16 11.96
N TYR A 356 -13.53 -18.38 12.25
CA TYR A 356 -13.19 -18.81 13.60
C TYR A 356 -11.68 -18.95 13.74
N VAL A 357 -11.15 -18.36 14.80
CA VAL A 357 -9.74 -18.44 15.20
C VAL A 357 -9.64 -19.18 16.53
N PRO A 358 -9.03 -20.38 16.58
CA PRO A 358 -8.84 -21.11 17.83
C PRO A 358 -7.82 -20.40 18.73
N LEU A 359 -8.12 -20.33 20.02
CA LEU A 359 -7.30 -19.70 21.05
C LEU A 359 -7.07 -20.68 22.22
N PRO A 360 -6.05 -20.45 23.09
CA PRO A 360 -5.77 -21.35 24.21
C PRO A 360 -6.96 -21.59 25.15
N GLU A 361 -7.85 -20.61 25.31
CA GLU A 361 -9.01 -20.64 26.23
C GLU A 361 -10.35 -20.52 25.48
N GLY A 362 -10.43 -21.06 24.24
CA GLY A 362 -11.65 -21.04 23.42
C GLY A 362 -11.35 -20.61 21.99
N GLY A 363 -12.01 -19.56 21.51
CA GLY A 363 -11.70 -18.96 20.22
C GLY A 363 -12.27 -17.55 20.05
N ALA A 364 -12.02 -16.98 18.88
CA ALA A 364 -12.64 -15.73 18.45
C ALA A 364 -13.43 -15.97 17.17
N LEU A 365 -14.62 -15.40 17.08
CA LEU A 365 -15.46 -15.45 15.89
C LEU A 365 -15.48 -14.06 15.25
N VAL A 366 -14.86 -13.93 14.09
CA VAL A 366 -14.89 -12.72 13.28
C VAL A 366 -15.99 -12.84 12.23
N THR A 367 -16.95 -11.91 12.24
CA THR A 367 -18.04 -11.86 11.28
C THR A 367 -17.94 -10.59 10.45
N PHE A 368 -17.80 -10.75 9.14
CA PHE A 368 -17.93 -9.66 8.17
C PHE A 368 -19.36 -9.68 7.64
N THR A 369 -20.14 -8.64 7.92
CA THR A 369 -21.48 -8.48 7.36
C THR A 369 -21.39 -7.66 6.08
N LEU A 370 -22.03 -8.14 5.01
CA LEU A 370 -22.06 -7.48 3.71
C LEU A 370 -23.48 -7.20 3.24
N ILE A 371 -23.67 -6.01 2.65
CA ILE A 371 -24.90 -5.61 1.96
C ILE A 371 -24.51 -5.14 0.55
N ASN A 372 -25.19 -5.66 -0.48
CA ASN A 372 -24.86 -5.41 -1.89
C ASN A 372 -23.38 -5.70 -2.22
N ASP A 373 -22.86 -6.81 -1.69
CA ASP A 373 -21.46 -7.26 -1.85
C ASP A 373 -20.40 -6.30 -1.26
N LEU A 374 -20.79 -5.37 -0.39
CA LEU A 374 -19.88 -4.45 0.31
C LEU A 374 -19.92 -4.71 1.82
N VAL A 375 -18.75 -4.76 2.46
CA VAL A 375 -18.64 -4.88 3.93
C VAL A 375 -19.27 -3.67 4.61
N VAL A 376 -20.18 -3.89 5.55
CA VAL A 376 -20.88 -2.84 6.32
C VAL A 376 -20.69 -2.94 7.83
N SER A 377 -20.31 -4.11 8.34
CA SER A 377 -19.83 -4.28 9.71
C SER A 377 -18.78 -5.39 9.79
N ILE A 378 -17.92 -5.29 10.78
CA ILE A 378 -16.99 -6.33 11.19
C ILE A 378 -17.15 -6.50 12.70
N ASP A 379 -17.54 -7.68 13.12
CA ASP A 379 -17.80 -8.01 14.51
C ASP A 379 -16.83 -9.11 14.96
N CYS A 380 -16.30 -9.01 16.18
CA CYS A 380 -15.44 -10.02 16.76
C CYS A 380 -15.91 -10.39 18.15
N ASP A 381 -16.31 -11.65 18.33
CA ASP A 381 -16.82 -12.19 19.58
C ASP A 381 -15.85 -13.21 20.18
N ARG A 382 -15.65 -13.13 21.49
CA ARG A 382 -14.93 -14.18 22.22
C ARG A 382 -15.88 -15.35 22.45
N VAL A 383 -15.47 -16.54 22.01
CA VAL A 383 -16.22 -17.78 22.14
C VAL A 383 -15.53 -18.66 23.18
N GLN A 384 -16.19 -18.92 24.31
CA GLN A 384 -15.75 -19.98 25.21
C GLN A 384 -16.18 -21.33 24.64
N LEU A 385 -15.27 -22.31 24.62
CA LEU A 385 -15.62 -23.69 24.34
C LEU A 385 -16.01 -24.34 25.68
N ASP A 386 -17.23 -24.89 25.74
CA ASP A 386 -17.76 -25.64 26.90
C ASP A 386 -16.90 -26.87 27.27
#